data_AF-A0A8I6S421-F1
#
_entry.id   AF-A0A8I6S421-F1
#
_cell.length_a   1.000
_cell.length_b   1.000
_cell.length_c   1.000
_cell.angle_alpha   90.00
_cell.angle_beta   90.00
_cell.angle_gamma   90.00
#
_symmetry.space_group_name_H-M   'P 1'
#
loop_
_entity.id
_entity.type
_entity.pdbx_description
1 polymer ?
#
loop_
_entity_poly.entity_id
_entity_poly.type
_entity_poly.pdbx_seq_one_letter_code
_entity_poly.pdbx_strand_id
1 'polypeptide(L)'
;MDTSSILAKVPWAIDENFRKVVAAVDMFYNKFRNSPYAKIKVTTLSSRNRDCGGLTAVQDLGKYLGLTTYQALAYAMDPRISPEVERLTEEHREAIDTNSYFHYMRDFELSQKSPYSSSANPAIYNFTYCLGTFLGDTRACNARLFSNAGMINTMNIAAYVPYYVRQ
;
A
#
# COMPACT_ATOMS: atom_id res chain seq x y z
N MET A 1 24.36 6.44 10.44
CA MET A 1 24.49 4.98 10.20
C MET A 1 23.12 4.49 9.78
N ASP A 2 22.95 4.12 8.51
CA ASP A 2 21.64 3.81 7.93
C ASP A 2 21.24 2.36 8.28
N THR A 3 20.68 2.18 9.48
CA THR A 3 20.32 0.87 10.05
C THR A 3 19.28 0.11 9.22
N SER A 4 18.53 0.82 8.38
CA SER A 4 17.55 0.27 7.44
C SER A 4 18.19 -0.64 6.39
N SER A 5 19.38 -0.28 5.89
CA SER A 5 20.13 -1.01 4.86
C SER A 5 20.76 -2.32 5.38
N ILE A 6 21.04 -2.37 6.69
CA ILE A 6 21.66 -3.51 7.36
C ILE A 6 20.60 -4.58 7.62
N LEU A 7 19.41 -4.19 8.09
CA LEU A 7 18.28 -5.09 8.33
C LEU A 7 17.69 -5.69 7.04
N ALA A 8 17.72 -4.93 5.93
CA ALA A 8 17.24 -5.39 4.62
C ALA A 8 18.10 -6.49 3.98
N LYS A 9 19.32 -6.72 4.48
CA LYS A 9 20.25 -7.76 3.99
C LYS A 9 20.51 -8.86 5.01
N VAL A 10 19.71 -8.96 6.07
CA VAL A 10 19.95 -10.00 7.08
C VAL A 10 19.34 -11.31 6.58
N PRO A 11 20.13 -12.39 6.45
CA PRO A 11 19.68 -13.63 5.80
C PRO A 11 18.39 -14.22 6.40
N TRP A 12 18.21 -14.09 7.73
CA TRP A 12 17.01 -14.60 8.42
C TRP A 12 15.75 -13.78 8.12
N ALA A 13 15.87 -12.50 7.78
CA ALA A 13 14.70 -11.65 7.48
C ALA A 13 14.10 -11.97 6.10
N ILE A 14 14.91 -12.55 5.21
CA ILE A 14 14.51 -12.97 3.87
C ILE A 14 13.97 -14.40 3.89
N ASP A 15 14.36 -15.21 4.88
CA ASP A 15 13.92 -16.59 5.04
C ASP A 15 12.39 -16.71 5.09
N GLU A 16 11.86 -17.59 4.25
CA GLU A 16 10.43 -17.82 4.09
C GLU A 16 9.79 -18.36 5.37
N ASN A 17 10.43 -19.33 6.02
CA ASN A 17 9.88 -19.95 7.23
C ASN A 17 9.82 -18.94 8.37
N PHE A 18 10.87 -18.13 8.52
CA PHE A 18 10.88 -17.04 9.48
C PHE A 18 9.73 -16.06 9.23
N ARG A 19 9.49 -15.66 7.97
CA ARG A 19 8.40 -14.75 7.61
C ARG A 19 7.02 -15.34 7.91
N LYS A 20 6.80 -16.63 7.65
CA LYS A 20 5.57 -17.34 8.01
C LYS A 20 5.32 -17.32 9.52
N VAL A 21 6.35 -17.53 10.33
CA VAL A 21 6.24 -17.45 11.80
C VAL A 21 5.87 -16.04 12.25
N VAL A 22 6.54 -15.01 11.72
CA VAL A 22 6.24 -13.60 12.03
C VAL A 22 4.80 -13.25 11.65
N ALA A 23 4.34 -13.67 10.47
CA ALA A 23 2.97 -13.46 10.01
C ALA A 23 1.94 -14.17 10.90
N ALA A 24 2.21 -15.42 11.30
CA ALA A 24 1.33 -16.17 12.19
C ALA A 24 1.21 -15.51 13.58
N VAL A 25 2.32 -15.04 14.13
CA VAL A 25 2.34 -14.29 15.39
C VAL A 25 1.54 -13.00 15.27
N ASP A 26 1.75 -12.22 14.20
CA ASP A 26 1.01 -10.97 13.99
C ASP A 26 -0.50 -11.20 13.83
N MET A 27 -0.88 -12.21 13.03
CA MET A 27 -2.27 -12.59 12.77
C MET A 27 -2.96 -13.04 14.06
N PHE A 28 -2.29 -13.88 14.86
CA PHE A 28 -2.82 -14.36 16.14
C PHE A 28 -3.09 -13.21 17.11
N TYR A 29 -2.10 -12.34 17.36
CA TYR A 29 -2.28 -11.20 18.27
C TYR A 29 -3.15 -10.09 17.68
N ASN A 30 -3.37 -10.06 16.37
CA ASN A 30 -4.36 -9.18 15.77
C ASN A 30 -5.79 -9.59 16.11
N LYS A 31 -6.06 -10.90 16.16
CA LYS A 31 -7.35 -11.47 16.59
C LYS A 31 -7.52 -11.40 18.11
N PHE A 32 -6.48 -11.77 18.86
CA PHE A 32 -6.49 -11.81 20.34
C PHE A 32 -5.80 -10.60 20.97
N ARG A 33 -6.37 -9.41 20.75
CA ARG A 33 -5.77 -8.13 21.18
C ARG A 33 -5.61 -7.97 22.69
N ASN A 34 -6.45 -8.65 23.47
CA ASN A 34 -6.45 -8.58 24.94
C ASN A 34 -5.43 -9.53 25.60
N SER A 35 -4.63 -10.26 24.81
CA SER A 35 -3.59 -11.13 25.36
C SER A 35 -2.47 -10.31 26.00
N PRO A 36 -1.91 -10.74 27.15
CA PRO A 36 -0.81 -10.02 27.82
C PRO A 36 0.42 -9.83 26.93
N TYR A 37 0.63 -10.72 25.95
CA TYR A 37 1.77 -10.69 25.04
C TYR A 37 1.49 -9.97 23.70
N ALA A 38 0.31 -9.37 23.52
CA ALA A 38 -0.04 -8.67 22.28
C ALA A 38 0.91 -7.50 21.92
N LYS A 39 1.70 -7.02 22.89
CA LYS A 39 2.75 -6.00 22.69
C LYS A 39 3.84 -6.44 21.70
N ILE A 40 4.03 -7.75 21.48
CA ILE A 40 4.98 -8.25 20.48
C ILE A 40 4.66 -7.75 19.07
N LYS A 41 3.41 -7.33 18.81
CA LYS A 41 3.01 -6.76 17.53
C LYS A 41 3.86 -5.59 17.05
N VAL A 42 4.49 -4.83 17.95
CA VAL A 42 5.38 -3.72 17.57
C VAL A 42 6.49 -4.19 16.61
N THR A 43 6.95 -5.44 16.74
CA THR A 43 7.98 -5.99 15.86
C THR A 43 7.41 -6.73 14.65
N THR A 44 6.20 -7.29 14.76
CA THR A 44 5.58 -8.09 13.69
C THR A 44 4.65 -7.30 12.76
N LEU A 45 4.30 -6.06 13.11
CA LEU A 45 3.35 -5.22 12.36
C LEU A 45 3.74 -5.02 10.89
N SER A 46 5.04 -5.01 10.59
CA SER A 46 5.58 -4.87 9.23
C SER A 46 5.28 -6.05 8.29
N SER A 47 4.79 -7.17 8.83
CA SER A 47 4.32 -8.32 8.06
C SER A 47 2.93 -8.09 7.45
N ARG A 48 2.09 -7.30 8.14
CA ARG A 48 0.73 -7.01 7.71
C ARG A 48 0.72 -6.07 6.51
N ASN A 49 -0.08 -6.40 5.49
CA ASN A 49 -0.19 -5.69 4.22
C ASN A 49 1.16 -5.50 3.49
N ARG A 50 2.11 -6.42 3.71
CA ARG A 50 3.38 -6.41 2.99
C ARG A 50 3.13 -6.59 1.50
N ASP A 51 3.82 -5.79 0.69
CA ASP A 51 3.64 -5.71 -0.76
C ASP A 51 2.21 -5.33 -1.22
N CYS A 52 1.43 -4.62 -0.40
CA CYS A 52 0.11 -4.06 -0.76
C CYS A 52 0.15 -2.52 -0.97
N GLY A 53 1.25 -2.01 -1.52
CA GLY A 53 1.46 -0.56 -1.66
C GLY A 53 0.51 0.14 -2.64
N GLY A 54 0.00 -0.56 -3.66
CA GLY A 54 -1.05 -0.04 -4.55
C GLY A 54 -2.40 0.12 -3.84
N LEU A 55 -2.79 -0.87 -3.03
CA LEU A 55 -4.01 -0.77 -2.20
C LEU A 55 -3.90 0.37 -1.18
N THR A 56 -2.72 0.50 -0.55
CA THR A 56 -2.43 1.61 0.36
C THR A 56 -2.50 2.96 -0.34
N ALA A 57 -2.01 3.07 -1.58
CA ALA A 57 -2.08 4.30 -2.36
C ALA A 57 -3.53 4.70 -2.68
N VAL A 58 -4.41 3.74 -2.96
CA VAL A 58 -5.84 4.01 -3.18
C VAL A 58 -6.51 4.53 -1.90
N GLN A 59 -6.15 3.97 -0.73
CA GLN A 59 -6.64 4.46 0.55
C GLN A 59 -6.10 5.86 0.89
N ASP A 60 -4.81 6.10 0.66
CA ASP A 60 -4.17 7.39 0.91
C ASP A 60 -4.73 8.48 -0.02
N LEU A 61 -5.11 8.15 -1.26
CA LEU A 61 -5.79 9.07 -2.18
C LEU A 61 -7.11 9.60 -1.59
N GLY A 62 -7.94 8.73 -1.02
CA GLY A 62 -9.17 9.13 -0.33
C GLY A 62 -8.89 10.08 0.84
N LYS A 63 -7.84 9.81 1.62
CA LYS A 63 -7.43 10.69 2.74
C LYS A 63 -6.96 12.05 2.26
N TYR A 64 -6.19 12.11 1.18
CA TYR A 64 -5.67 13.36 0.63
C TYR A 64 -6.79 14.27 0.11
N LEU A 65 -7.81 13.68 -0.51
CA LEU A 65 -8.95 14.43 -1.04
C LEU A 65 -10.06 14.67 -0.01
N GLY A 66 -10.05 13.99 1.14
CA GLY A 66 -11.15 14.03 2.10
C GLY A 66 -12.44 13.39 1.58
N LEU A 67 -12.33 12.52 0.58
CA LEU A 67 -13.44 11.85 -0.10
C LEU A 67 -13.43 10.35 0.19
N THR A 68 -14.56 9.69 -0.07
CA THR A 68 -14.57 8.23 -0.09
C THR A 68 -13.62 7.71 -1.18
N THR A 69 -13.02 6.54 -0.97
CA THR A 69 -12.07 5.94 -1.93
C THR A 69 -12.65 5.85 -3.34
N TYR A 70 -13.93 5.49 -3.46
CA TYR A 70 -14.63 5.40 -4.74
C TYR A 70 -14.75 6.76 -5.44
N GLN A 71 -15.14 7.81 -4.71
CA GLN A 71 -15.22 9.17 -5.25
C GLN A 71 -13.83 9.70 -5.63
N ALA A 72 -12.82 9.40 -4.82
CA ALA A 72 -11.45 9.83 -5.06
C ALA A 72 -10.86 9.24 -6.35
N LEU A 73 -11.22 7.98 -6.68
CA LEU A 73 -10.81 7.33 -7.92
C LEU A 73 -11.40 8.00 -9.17
N ALA A 74 -12.56 8.66 -9.08
CA ALA A 74 -13.14 9.38 -10.21
C ALA A 74 -12.27 10.56 -10.69
N TYR A 75 -11.41 11.09 -9.82
CA TYR A 75 -10.47 12.17 -10.15
C TYR A 75 -9.16 11.66 -10.77
N ALA A 76 -8.93 10.35 -10.78
CA ALA A 76 -7.75 9.74 -11.38
C ALA A 76 -7.93 9.62 -12.91
N MET A 77 -7.91 10.77 -13.61
CA MET A 77 -8.22 10.91 -15.04
C MET A 77 -7.08 10.45 -15.97
N ASP A 78 -6.43 9.33 -15.67
CA ASP A 78 -5.39 8.73 -16.51
C ASP A 78 -5.85 7.35 -17.03
N PRO A 79 -5.89 7.11 -18.35
CA PRO A 79 -6.39 5.84 -18.89
C PRO A 79 -5.60 4.62 -18.42
N ARG A 80 -4.36 4.80 -17.96
CA ARG A 80 -3.52 3.72 -17.43
C ARG A 80 -3.90 3.31 -16.02
N ILE A 81 -4.61 4.18 -15.29
CA ILE A 81 -5.07 3.90 -13.93
C ILE A 81 -6.27 2.95 -13.97
N SER A 82 -7.18 3.07 -14.95
CA SER A 82 -8.38 2.22 -15.07
C SER A 82 -8.09 0.72 -14.94
N PRO A 83 -7.17 0.11 -15.72
CA PRO A 83 -6.86 -1.32 -15.59
C PRO A 83 -6.15 -1.70 -14.29
N GLU A 84 -5.47 -0.76 -13.63
CA GLU A 84 -4.90 -0.98 -12.30
C GLU A 84 -5.99 -0.98 -11.22
N VAL A 85 -6.95 -0.07 -11.33
CA VAL A 85 -8.10 0.00 -10.42
C VAL A 85 -8.94 -1.26 -10.54
N GLU A 86 -9.30 -1.69 -11.75
CA GLU A 86 -10.07 -2.92 -11.99
C GLU A 86 -9.42 -4.12 -11.27
N ARG A 87 -8.11 -4.30 -11.43
CA ARG A 87 -7.34 -5.36 -10.77
C ARG A 87 -7.26 -5.21 -9.24
N LEU A 88 -7.22 -4.00 -8.72
CA LEU A 88 -7.23 -3.76 -7.27
C LEU A 88 -8.62 -3.98 -6.66
N THR A 89 -9.67 -3.80 -7.46
CA THR A 89 -11.08 -3.94 -7.05
C THR A 89 -11.70 -5.29 -7.38
N GLU A 90 -10.98 -6.16 -8.10
CA GLU A 90 -11.45 -7.50 -8.44
C GLU A 90 -11.86 -8.23 -7.15
N GLU A 91 -13.03 -8.90 -7.18
CA GLU A 91 -13.74 -9.31 -5.96
C GLU A 91 -12.91 -10.26 -5.08
N HIS A 92 -12.25 -9.67 -4.09
CA HIS A 92 -11.59 -10.41 -3.04
C HIS A 92 -12.25 -10.04 -1.72
N ARG A 93 -13.37 -10.71 -1.42
CA ARG A 93 -14.16 -10.53 -0.18
C ARG A 93 -13.31 -10.57 1.10
N GLU A 94 -12.18 -11.26 1.04
CA GLU A 94 -11.21 -11.37 2.11
C GLU A 94 -10.42 -10.08 2.39
N ALA A 95 -10.32 -9.15 1.45
CA ALA A 95 -9.63 -7.87 1.66
C ALA A 95 -10.33 -6.96 2.69
N ILE A 96 -11.65 -7.17 2.87
CA ILE A 96 -12.49 -6.45 3.82
C ILE A 96 -12.39 -7.09 5.22
N ASP A 97 -12.15 -8.39 5.30
CA ASP A 97 -12.03 -9.10 6.57
C ASP A 97 -10.67 -8.82 7.22
N THR A 98 -10.71 -8.02 8.29
CA THR A 98 -9.54 -7.64 9.09
C THR A 98 -8.76 -8.82 9.69
N ASN A 99 -9.34 -10.02 9.77
CA ASN A 99 -8.71 -11.22 10.29
C ASN A 99 -8.37 -12.26 9.22
N SER A 100 -8.50 -11.91 7.94
CA SER A 100 -8.15 -12.80 6.83
C SER A 100 -6.64 -12.97 6.65
N TYR A 101 -6.27 -14.12 6.08
CA TYR A 101 -4.95 -14.39 5.51
C TYR A 101 -4.55 -13.42 4.40
N PHE A 102 -5.52 -12.74 3.77
CA PHE A 102 -5.28 -11.71 2.75
C PHE A 102 -4.20 -10.71 3.17
N HIS A 103 -4.27 -10.21 4.41
CA HIS A 103 -3.32 -9.23 4.93
C HIS A 103 -1.89 -9.76 5.08
N TYR A 104 -1.69 -11.07 4.98
CA TYR A 104 -0.40 -11.75 5.14
C TYR A 104 -0.02 -12.58 3.91
N MET A 105 -0.72 -12.41 2.78
CA MET A 105 -0.55 -13.25 1.58
C MET A 105 0.91 -13.33 1.10
N ARG A 106 1.69 -12.28 1.33
CA ARG A 106 3.08 -12.19 0.89
C ARG A 106 4.04 -12.94 1.79
N ASP A 107 3.77 -12.99 3.09
CA ASP A 107 4.61 -13.69 4.06
C ASP A 107 4.21 -15.17 4.22
N PHE A 108 2.94 -15.50 3.96
CA PHE A 108 2.48 -16.89 3.85
C PHE A 108 2.67 -17.52 2.46
N GLU A 109 3.17 -16.75 1.49
CA GLU A 109 3.36 -17.18 0.11
C GLU A 109 2.08 -17.68 -0.59
N LEU A 110 0.94 -17.14 -0.21
CA LEU A 110 -0.33 -17.38 -0.90
C LEU A 110 -0.33 -16.79 -2.30
N SER A 111 0.57 -15.83 -2.56
CA SER A 111 0.85 -15.29 -3.89
C SER A 111 2.34 -15.07 -4.13
N GLN A 112 2.82 -15.61 -5.25
CA GLN A 112 4.20 -15.44 -5.71
C GLN A 112 4.51 -13.99 -6.10
N LYS A 113 3.52 -13.27 -6.61
CA LYS A 113 3.61 -11.86 -6.98
C LYS A 113 2.33 -11.13 -6.58
N SER A 114 2.46 -10.22 -5.62
CA SER A 114 1.33 -9.42 -5.14
C SER A 114 0.72 -8.59 -6.28
N PRO A 115 -0.56 -8.80 -6.62
CA PRO A 115 -1.27 -7.96 -7.58
C PRO A 115 -1.55 -6.56 -7.01
N TYR A 116 -1.42 -6.36 -5.69
CA TYR A 116 -1.64 -5.10 -4.98
C TYR A 116 -0.36 -4.28 -4.73
N SER A 117 0.78 -4.74 -5.23
CA SER A 117 2.06 -4.07 -5.04
C SER A 117 2.16 -2.76 -5.81
N SER A 118 2.96 -1.82 -5.33
CA SER A 118 3.23 -0.55 -6.03
C SER A 118 3.92 -0.77 -7.38
N SER A 119 4.75 -1.81 -7.49
CA SER A 119 5.42 -2.17 -8.74
C SER A 119 4.46 -2.80 -9.76
N ALA A 120 3.41 -3.47 -9.30
CA ALA A 120 2.34 -3.96 -10.16
C ALA A 120 1.32 -2.87 -10.51
N ASN A 121 1.18 -1.82 -9.69
CA ASN A 121 0.23 -0.71 -9.91
C ASN A 121 0.95 0.65 -9.90
N PRO A 122 1.90 0.88 -10.82
CA PRO A 122 2.70 2.10 -10.83
C PRO A 122 1.90 3.36 -11.12
N ALA A 123 0.87 3.31 -11.98
CA ALA A 123 0.16 4.51 -12.42
C ALA A 123 -0.66 5.15 -11.27
N ILE A 124 -1.48 4.35 -10.57
CA ILE A 124 -2.26 4.84 -9.43
C ILE A 124 -1.36 5.24 -8.27
N TYR A 125 -0.29 4.48 -8.02
CA TYR A 125 0.67 4.79 -6.97
C TYR A 125 1.33 6.14 -7.20
N ASN A 126 1.88 6.36 -8.40
CA ASN A 126 2.53 7.63 -8.72
C ASN A 126 1.55 8.80 -8.67
N PHE A 127 0.34 8.62 -9.21
CA PHE A 127 -0.70 9.64 -9.16
C PHE A 127 -1.00 10.08 -7.72
N THR A 128 -1.27 9.12 -6.83
CA THR A 128 -1.56 9.40 -5.41
C THR A 128 -0.43 10.17 -4.75
N TYR A 129 0.83 9.75 -4.91
CA TYR A 129 1.93 10.37 -4.19
C TYR A 129 2.44 11.66 -4.85
N CYS A 130 2.25 11.85 -6.17
CA CYS A 130 2.38 13.16 -6.79
C CYS A 130 1.34 14.14 -6.23
N LEU A 131 0.09 13.71 -6.08
CA LEU A 131 -0.98 14.52 -5.51
C LEU A 131 -0.69 14.87 -4.04
N GLY A 132 -0.29 13.88 -3.23
CA GLY A 132 0.11 14.11 -1.84
C GLY A 132 1.29 15.08 -1.72
N THR A 133 2.24 15.03 -2.64
CA THR A 133 3.38 15.97 -2.71
C THR A 133 2.91 17.41 -2.95
N PHE A 134 1.97 17.63 -3.88
CA PHE A 134 1.38 18.95 -4.11
C PHE A 134 0.56 19.47 -2.93
N LEU A 135 -0.01 18.57 -2.14
CA LEU A 135 -0.70 18.91 -0.89
C LEU A 135 0.24 19.15 0.30
N GLY A 136 1.55 18.95 0.12
CA GLY A 136 2.56 19.17 1.17
C GLY A 136 2.77 17.98 2.12
N ASP A 137 2.31 16.77 1.76
CA ASP A 137 2.54 15.59 2.59
C ASP A 137 4.00 15.12 2.51
N THR A 138 4.68 15.11 3.65
CA THR A 138 6.10 14.75 3.74
C THR A 138 6.36 13.28 3.41
N ARG A 139 5.40 12.39 3.70
CA ARG A 139 5.50 10.97 3.33
C ARG A 139 5.43 10.81 1.82
N ALA A 140 4.52 11.52 1.16
CA ALA A 140 4.39 11.50 -0.29
C ALA A 140 5.64 12.02 -1.01
N CYS A 141 6.26 13.10 -0.51
CA CYS A 141 7.52 13.64 -1.06
C CYS A 141 8.67 12.62 -1.05
N ASN A 142 8.68 11.73 -0.05
CA ASN A 142 9.70 10.70 0.11
C ASN A 142 9.33 9.37 -0.58
N ALA A 143 8.16 9.29 -1.21
CA ALA A 143 7.73 8.08 -1.90
C ALA A 143 8.55 7.84 -3.17
N ARG A 144 9.01 6.60 -3.36
CA ARG A 144 9.72 6.21 -4.58
C ARG A 144 8.73 6.09 -5.73
N LEU A 145 8.94 6.85 -6.81
CA LEU A 145 8.15 6.73 -8.04
C LEU A 145 8.49 5.44 -8.79
N PHE A 146 7.49 4.83 -9.41
CA PHE A 146 7.60 3.60 -10.18
C PHE A 146 7.27 3.87 -11.64
N SER A 147 8.19 3.62 -12.58
CA SER A 147 8.03 3.91 -14.01
C SER A 147 7.93 5.40 -14.36
N ASN A 148 8.67 5.83 -15.39
CA ASN A 148 8.63 7.21 -15.90
C ASN A 148 7.58 7.39 -17.02
N ALA A 149 6.96 6.30 -17.49
CA ALA A 149 5.99 6.37 -18.58
C ALA A 149 4.85 7.32 -18.17
N GLY A 150 4.49 8.25 -19.06
CA GLY A 150 3.39 9.21 -18.88
C GLY A 150 3.40 10.03 -17.59
N MET A 151 4.55 10.16 -16.93
CA MET A 151 4.67 10.86 -15.63
C MET A 151 4.24 12.33 -15.73
N ILE A 152 4.56 13.00 -16.84
CA ILE A 152 4.17 14.40 -17.07
C ILE A 152 2.65 14.56 -17.03
N ASN A 153 1.91 13.65 -17.69
CA ASN A 153 0.45 13.66 -17.67
C ASN A 153 -0.08 13.43 -16.25
N THR A 154 0.47 12.44 -15.55
CA THR A 154 0.11 12.12 -14.16
C THR A 154 0.34 13.32 -13.23
N MET A 155 1.47 14.01 -13.36
CA MET A 155 1.79 15.21 -12.57
C MET A 155 0.85 16.36 -12.88
N ASN A 156 0.53 16.59 -14.16
CA ASN A 156 -0.40 17.65 -14.55
C ASN A 156 -1.79 17.42 -13.94
N ILE A 157 -2.34 16.21 -14.09
CA ILE A 157 -3.65 15.86 -13.50
C ILE A 157 -3.59 15.99 -11.97
N ALA A 158 -2.53 15.46 -11.33
CA ALA A 158 -2.34 15.53 -9.89
C ALA A 158 -2.20 16.97 -9.35
N ALA A 159 -1.71 17.91 -10.15
CA ALA A 159 -1.64 19.33 -9.77
C ALA A 159 -3.02 20.01 -9.86
N TYR A 160 -3.83 19.65 -10.85
CA TYR A 160 -5.16 20.24 -11.05
C TYR A 160 -6.22 19.71 -10.06
N VAL A 161 -6.19 18.42 -9.71
CA VAL A 161 -7.22 17.79 -8.87
C VAL A 161 -7.39 18.49 -7.50
N PRO A 162 -6.33 18.80 -6.74
CA PRO A 162 -6.44 19.56 -5.49
C PRO A 162 -7.12 20.92 -5.64
N TYR A 163 -6.95 21.59 -6.79
CA TYR A 163 -7.58 22.88 -7.06
C TYR A 163 -9.09 22.73 -7.23
N TYR A 164 -9.54 21.69 -7.95
CA TYR A 164 -10.98 21.44 -8.17
C TYR A 164 -11.72 20.92 -6.93
N VAL A 165 -11.05 20.16 -6.07
CA VAL A 165 -11.70 19.56 -4.88
C VAL A 165 -11.86 20.55 -3.72
N ARG A 166 -11.08 21.65 -3.71
CA ARG A 166 -11.10 22.66 -2.64
C ARG A 166 -11.96 23.90 -2.94
N GLN A 167 -12.64 23.94 -4.09
CA GLN A 167 -13.67 24.94 -4.40
C GLN A 167 -15.03 24.48 -3.89
#